data_AF-A0A7W1NRX4-F1
#
_entry.id   AF-A0A7W1NRX4-F1
#
_cell.length_a   1.000
_cell.length_b   1.000
_cell.length_c   1.000
_cell.angle_alpha   90.00
_cell.angle_beta   90.00
_cell.angle_gamma   90.00
#
_symmetry.space_group_name_H-M   'P 1'
#
loop_
_entity.id
_entity.type
_entity.pdbx_description
1 polymer ?
#
loop_
_entity_poly.entity_id
_entity_poly.type
_entity_poly.pdbx_seq_one_letter_code
_entity_poly.pdbx_strand_id
1 'polypeptide(L)' 'MPTVGQQAPDFELLNQEGKTVHLSDYRGKKVVIFAFPKANTGGCNA' A
#
# COMPACT_ATOMS: atom_id res chain seq x y z
N MET A 1 -2.70 -2.70 -14.99
CA MET A 1 -1.61 -2.74 -14.00
C MET A 1 -0.63 -1.62 -14.31
N PRO A 2 -0.03 -0.97 -13.31
CA PRO A 2 0.99 0.05 -13.55
C PRO A 2 2.20 -0.55 -14.26
N THR A 3 2.84 0.24 -15.12
CA THR A 3 4.05 -0.14 -15.86
C THR A 3 5.28 0.50 -15.23
N VAL A 4 6.45 -0.12 -15.42
CA VAL A 4 7.71 0.41 -14.89
C VAL A 4 8.01 1.77 -15.53
N GLY A 5 8.35 2.76 -14.70
CA GLY A 5 8.62 4.14 -15.13
C GLY A 5 7.38 5.03 -15.19
N GLN A 6 6.17 4.46 -15.13
CA GLN A 6 4.95 5.24 -14.98
C GLN A 6 4.83 5.76 -13.54
N GLN A 7 4.38 7.01 -13.39
CA GLN A 7 3.97 7.51 -12.08
C GLN A 7 2.88 6.61 -11.50
N ALA A 8 3.07 6.13 -10.27
CA ALA A 8 2.07 5.35 -9.57
C ALA A 8 0.75 6.15 -9.44
N PRO A 9 -0.42 5.54 -9.72
CA PRO A 9 -1.71 6.17 -9.48
C PRO A 9 -1.84 6.56 -8.01
N ASP A 10 -2.44 7.71 -7.74
CA ASP A 10 -2.77 8.07 -6.37
C ASP A 10 -3.95 7.22 -5.88
N PHE A 11 -3.93 6.88 -4.61
CA PHE A 11 -5.01 6.16 -3.94
C PHE A 11 -5.05 6.56 -2.48
N GLU A 12 -6.21 6.36 -1.87
CA GLU A 12 -6.41 6.48 -0.44
C GLU A 12 -6.90 5.16 0.13
N LEU A 13 -6.47 4.86 1.35
CA LEU A 13 -6.88 3.68 2.11
C LEU A 13 -7.04 4.07 3.58
N LEU A 14 -7.82 3.28 4.31
CA LEU A 14 -7.82 3.34 5.77
C LEU A 14 -6.62 2.56 6.31
N ASN A 15 -5.87 3.17 7.22
CA ASN A 15 -4.85 2.46 7.98
C ASN A 15 -5.48 1.66 9.15
N GLN A 16 -4.65 0.98 9.95
CA GLN A 16 -5.08 0.18 11.09
C GLN A 16 -5.78 0.96 12.22
N GLU A 17 -5.66 2.29 12.22
CA GLU A 17 -6.30 3.21 13.18
C GLU A 17 -7.59 3.83 12.62
N GLY A 18 -8.01 3.44 11.41
CA GLY A 18 -9.17 4.03 10.73
C GLY A 18 -8.92 5.42 10.16
N LYS A 19 -7.66 5.86 10.07
CA LYS A 19 -7.29 7.12 9.45
C LYS A 19 -7.09 6.93 7.94
N THR A 20 -7.67 7.82 7.14
CA THR A 20 -7.38 7.92 5.70
C THR A 20 -5.93 8.33 5.49
N VAL A 21 -5.21 7.55 4.68
CA VAL A 21 -3.86 7.84 4.21
C VAL A 21 -3.85 7.87 2.69
N HIS A 22 -3.13 8.83 2.10
CA HIS A 22 -2.96 8.94 0.66
C HIS A 22 -1.55 8.50 0.26
N LEU A 23 -1.38 7.92 -0.92
CA LEU A 23 -0.04 7.66 -1.44
C LEU A 23 0.76 8.97 -1.61
N SER A 24 0.08 10.08 -1.92
CA SER A 24 0.66 11.42 -2.00
C SER A 24 1.24 11.97 -0.68
N ASP A 25 0.80 11.47 0.48
CA ASP A 25 1.37 11.84 1.79
C ASP A 25 2.85 11.40 1.94
N TYR A 26 3.31 10.47 1.09
CA TYR A 26 4.65 9.88 1.14
C TYR A 26 5.60 10.40 0.04
N ARG A 27 5.26 11.48 -0.66
CA ARG A 27 6.14 12.07 -1.69
C ARG A 27 7.51 12.46 -1.09
N GLY A 28 8.56 12.25 -1.88
CA GLY A 28 9.95 12.43 -1.43
C GLY A 28 10.54 11.23 -0.67
N LYS A 29 9.75 10.18 -0.40
CA LYS A 29 10.23 8.93 0.21
C LYS A 29 10.19 7.78 -0.79
N LYS A 30 11.04 6.77 -0.56
CA LYS A 30 10.91 5.47 -1.24
C LYS A 30 9.78 4.69 -0.57
N VAL A 31 8.81 4.22 -1.35
CA VAL A 31 7.61 3.53 -0.88
C VAL A 31 7.52 2.16 -1.56
N VAL A 32 7.19 1.12 -0.79
CA VAL A 32 6.92 -0.22 -1.29
C VAL A 32 5.46 -0.54 -1.02
N ILE A 33 4.74 -0.99 -2.06
CA ILE A 33 3.34 -1.43 -1.96
C ILE A 33 3.33 -2.95 -2.10
N PHE A 34 2.85 -3.64 -1.07
CA PHE A 34 2.70 -5.09 -1.06
C PHE A 34 1.22 -5.44 -0.84
N ALA A 35 0.62 -6.13 -1.80
CA ALA A 35 -0.78 -6.54 -1.75
C ALA A 35 -0.89 -8.05 -1.53
N PHE A 36 -1.79 -8.45 -0.64
CA PHE A 36 -2.11 -9.84 -0.35
C PHE A 36 -3.64 -10.04 -0.30
N PRO A 37 -4.18 -11.24 -0.61
CA PRO A 37 -5.62 -11.43 -0.75
C PRO A 37 -6.42 -11.25 0.55
N LYS A 38 -5.85 -11.66 1.69
CA LYS A 38 -6.51 -11.60 3.00
C LYS A 38 -5.48 -11.55 4.12
N ALA A 39 -5.71 -10.69 5.11
CA ALA A 39 -4.88 -10.62 6.31
C ALA A 39 -5.16 -11.84 7.20
N ASN A 40 -4.19 -12.23 8.02
CA ASN A 40 -4.36 -13.25 9.07
C ASN A 40 -4.84 -14.63 8.58
N THR A 41 -4.52 -15.03 7.35
CA THR A 41 -4.66 -16.43 6.90
C THR A 41 -3.42 -17.22 7.32
N GLY A 42 -3.61 -18.49 7.72
CA GLY A 42 -2.63 -19.35 8.41
C GLY A 42 -1.38 -19.75 7.62
N GLY A 43 -0.62 -18.77 7.16
CA GLY A 43 0.73 -18.90 6.60
C GLY A 43 1.68 -17.84 7.16
N CYS A 44 1.42 -17.33 8.37
CA CYS A 44 2.18 -16.26 9.02
C CYS A 44 2.48 -16.63 10.49
N ASN A 45 3.14 -17.78 10.69
CA ASN A 45 3.75 -18.22 11.96
C ASN A 45 4.89 -19.22 11.65
N ALA A 46 5.92 -18.77 10.94
CA ALA A 46 7.19 -19.48 10.85
C ALA A 46 8.28 -18.64 11.51
#